data_AF-A0A4Y4B7R4-F1
#
_entry.id   AF-A0A4Y4B7R4-F1
#
_cell.length_a   1.000
_cell.length_b   1.000
_cell.length_c   1.000
_cell.angle_alpha   90.00
_cell.angle_beta   90.00
_cell.angle_gamma   90.00
#
_symmetry.space_group_name_H-M   'P 1'
#
loop_
_entity.id
_entity.type
_entity.pdbx_description
1 polymer ?
#
loop_
_entity_poly.entity_id
_entity_poly.type
_entity_poly.pdbx_seq_one_letter_code
_entity_poly.pdbx_strand_id
1 'polypeptide(L)'
;MSATIMEAPMPSTVRLRASALLVAGVLACAGCSAAMPSPPAAVGDGFPGTCLPSEVSWPSDFLESLPGESEAIGGTIVGLRLEWVDSDFVWRLRSADTRVDMFGERVDDPAFGRESLVDVRTLEVITTGETELTEAEQQMNGSSAYSAAQLSGEEYPSPLIVEMARVMEDGSPAWRLTMCDTATNEMTVTTLG
;
A
#
# COMPACT_ATOMS: atom_id res chain seq x y z
N MET A 1 -17.16 -63.89 -42.87
CA MET A 1 -17.11 -63.33 -44.24
C MET A 1 -18.04 -62.14 -44.30
N SER A 2 -17.51 -60.99 -44.74
CA SER A 2 -18.19 -59.78 -45.24
C SER A 2 -19.05 -58.96 -44.27
N ALA A 3 -19.08 -57.63 -44.28
CA ALA A 3 -18.21 -56.56 -44.79
C ALA A 3 -18.71 -55.25 -44.16
N THR A 4 -17.77 -54.38 -43.79
CA THR A 4 -17.88 -52.96 -43.39
C THR A 4 -18.57 -52.13 -44.51
N ILE A 5 -19.34 -51.06 -44.28
CA ILE A 5 -18.99 -49.59 -44.20
C ILE A 5 -20.35 -48.87 -44.38
N MET A 6 -20.85 -48.07 -43.45
CA MET A 6 -20.51 -46.68 -43.04
C MET A 6 -21.35 -45.60 -43.74
N GLU A 7 -21.81 -44.74 -42.87
CA GLU A 7 -22.65 -43.55 -42.97
C GLU A 7 -21.96 -42.37 -43.66
N ALA A 8 -22.73 -41.53 -44.37
CA ALA A 8 -22.75 -40.06 -44.23
C ALA A 8 -23.57 -39.40 -45.38
N PRO A 9 -24.49 -38.47 -45.09
CA PRO A 9 -24.96 -37.49 -46.06
C PRO A 9 -24.26 -36.12 -45.86
N MET A 10 -23.79 -35.53 -46.97
CA MET A 10 -23.25 -34.17 -47.02
C MET A 10 -24.35 -33.10 -47.27
N PRO A 11 -24.09 -31.83 -46.90
CA PRO A 11 -25.10 -30.79 -46.71
C PRO A 11 -25.36 -29.96 -47.97
N SER A 12 -26.60 -29.47 -48.13
CA SER A 12 -26.99 -28.55 -49.21
C SER A 12 -27.09 -27.11 -48.72
N THR A 13 -26.06 -26.33 -49.07
CA THR A 13 -26.01 -24.92 -49.46
C THR A 13 -26.95 -23.87 -48.82
N VAL A 14 -26.31 -23.06 -47.98
CA VAL A 14 -26.74 -21.76 -47.45
C VAL A 14 -26.75 -20.68 -48.56
N ARG A 15 -27.80 -19.84 -48.62
CA ARG A 15 -27.76 -18.53 -49.27
C ARG A 15 -28.22 -17.41 -48.32
N LEU A 16 -27.36 -16.39 -48.30
CA LEU A 16 -27.37 -15.16 -47.52
C LEU A 16 -28.73 -14.42 -47.44
N ARG A 17 -29.04 -13.91 -46.24
CA ARG A 17 -29.51 -12.53 -46.08
C ARG A 17 -28.67 -11.84 -45.01
N ALA A 18 -27.96 -10.81 -45.45
CA ALA A 18 -27.23 -9.88 -44.62
C ALA A 18 -28.20 -9.09 -43.74
N SER A 19 -27.94 -9.05 -42.44
CA SER A 19 -28.47 -8.03 -41.54
C SER A 19 -27.36 -7.73 -40.54
N ALA A 20 -26.62 -6.67 -40.84
CA ALA A 20 -25.61 -6.12 -39.97
C ALA A 20 -26.30 -5.48 -38.76
N LEU A 21 -26.15 -6.10 -37.59
CA LEU A 21 -26.43 -5.47 -36.31
C LEU A 21 -25.08 -5.09 -35.70
N LEU A 22 -24.69 -3.83 -35.95
CA LEU A 22 -23.63 -3.14 -35.22
C LEU A 22 -24.13 -2.91 -33.80
N VAL A 23 -23.73 -3.77 -32.87
CA VAL A 23 -23.77 -3.42 -31.44
C VAL A 23 -22.40 -2.83 -31.09
N ALA A 24 -22.29 -1.53 -31.34
CA ALA A 24 -21.28 -0.70 -30.70
C ALA A 24 -21.72 -0.49 -29.24
N GLY A 25 -21.17 -1.30 -28.34
CA GLY A 25 -21.30 -1.13 -26.90
C GLY A 25 -19.90 -1.04 -26.31
N VAL A 26 -19.29 0.14 -26.41
CA VAL A 26 -18.09 0.47 -25.65
C VAL A 26 -18.51 0.56 -24.19
N LEU A 27 -18.39 -0.53 -23.42
CA LEU A 27 -18.14 -0.38 -22.00
C LEU A 27 -16.63 -0.24 -21.86
N ALA A 28 -16.20 1.02 -21.87
CA ALA A 28 -15.00 1.40 -21.17
C ALA A 28 -15.14 0.89 -19.74
N CYS A 29 -14.37 -0.14 -19.37
CA CYS A 29 -13.92 -0.26 -18.00
C CYS A 29 -13.06 0.97 -17.76
N ALA A 30 -13.71 2.10 -17.43
CA ALA A 30 -13.10 3.08 -16.56
C ALA A 30 -12.66 2.25 -15.35
N GLY A 31 -11.36 1.99 -15.27
CA GLY A 31 -10.77 1.45 -14.06
C GLY A 31 -11.24 2.37 -12.95
N CYS A 32 -12.16 1.88 -12.12
CA CYS A 32 -12.33 2.48 -10.81
C CYS A 32 -10.99 2.25 -10.16
N SER A 33 -10.09 3.23 -10.21
CA SER A 33 -9.00 3.30 -9.25
C SER A 33 -9.69 3.14 -7.91
N ALA A 34 -9.51 1.98 -7.27
CA ALA A 34 -10.13 1.70 -6.00
C ALA A 34 -9.74 2.86 -5.09
N ALA A 35 -10.73 3.63 -4.66
CA ALA A 35 -10.48 4.81 -3.84
C ALA A 35 -9.67 4.36 -2.61
N MET A 36 -8.64 5.13 -2.26
CA MET A 36 -7.82 4.85 -1.09
C MET A 36 -8.73 4.66 0.13
N PRO A 37 -8.74 3.50 0.78
CA PRO A 37 -9.62 3.28 1.93
C PRO A 37 -9.14 4.15 3.10
N SER A 38 -10.09 4.68 3.87
CA SER A 38 -9.75 5.44 5.08
C SER A 38 -9.02 4.54 6.09
N PRO A 39 -7.99 5.04 6.79
CA PRO A 39 -7.29 4.26 7.81
C PRO A 39 -8.22 3.92 8.98
N PRO A 40 -8.03 2.77 9.66
CA PRO A 40 -8.74 2.45 10.90
C PRO A 40 -8.43 3.46 12.02
N ALA A 41 -9.30 3.57 13.02
CA ALA A 41 -9.19 4.57 14.09
C ALA A 41 -7.99 4.35 15.02
N ALA A 42 -7.65 3.09 15.32
CA ALA A 42 -6.52 2.73 16.18
C ALA A 42 -5.63 1.64 15.53
N VAL A 43 -4.34 1.68 15.83
CA VAL A 43 -3.38 0.65 15.39
C VAL A 43 -3.83 -0.71 15.90
N GLY A 44 -3.82 -1.72 15.03
CA GLY A 44 -4.31 -3.06 15.37
C GLY A 44 -5.81 -3.27 15.22
N ASP A 45 -6.60 -2.23 14.96
CA ASP A 45 -8.04 -2.40 14.69
C ASP A 45 -8.24 -3.34 13.50
N GLY A 46 -9.06 -4.37 13.72
CA GLY A 46 -9.38 -5.36 12.70
C GLY A 46 -8.33 -6.46 12.50
N PHE A 47 -7.21 -6.45 13.23
CA PHE A 47 -6.22 -7.53 13.13
C PHE A 47 -6.87 -8.88 13.48
N PRO A 48 -6.60 -9.94 12.70
CA PRO A 48 -6.99 -11.29 13.09
C PRO A 48 -6.28 -11.61 14.42
N GLY A 49 -7.04 -11.96 15.45
CA GLY A 49 -6.56 -12.11 16.84
C GLY A 49 -5.49 -13.19 17.08
N THR A 50 -4.95 -13.81 16.02
CA THR A 50 -3.84 -14.74 16.07
C THR A 50 -2.91 -14.49 14.88
N CYS A 51 -1.68 -14.10 15.21
CA CYS A 51 -0.50 -14.07 14.35
C CYS A 51 -0.46 -12.93 13.33
N LEU A 52 0.37 -11.93 13.63
CA LEU A 52 1.04 -11.13 12.60
C LEU A 52 1.68 -12.08 11.58
N PRO A 53 1.73 -11.72 10.28
CA PRO A 53 2.23 -12.65 9.27
C PRO A 53 3.66 -13.07 9.58
N SER A 54 3.95 -14.35 9.42
CA SER A 54 5.31 -14.89 9.62
C SER A 54 6.30 -14.41 8.56
N GLU A 55 5.78 -13.96 7.41
CA GLU A 55 6.53 -13.39 6.29
C GLU A 55 6.03 -11.96 6.10
N VAL A 56 6.66 -11.03 6.81
CA VAL A 56 6.51 -9.58 6.66
C VAL A 56 7.89 -9.01 6.46
N SER A 57 8.04 -8.13 5.48
CA SER A 57 9.17 -7.23 5.40
C SER A 57 8.97 -6.17 6.49
N TRP A 58 9.80 -6.22 7.53
CA TRP A 58 9.68 -5.34 8.69
C TRP A 58 10.34 -3.98 8.43
N PRO A 59 9.88 -2.90 9.09
CA PRO A 59 10.40 -1.55 8.84
C PRO A 59 11.92 -1.43 8.93
N SER A 60 12.59 -2.04 9.91
CA SER A 60 14.06 -2.00 9.98
C SER A 60 14.73 -2.61 8.74
N ASP A 61 14.16 -3.69 8.19
CA ASP A 61 14.68 -4.37 7.00
C ASP A 61 14.41 -3.58 5.71
N PHE A 62 13.15 -3.15 5.48
CA PHE A 62 12.82 -2.53 4.21
C PHE A 62 13.20 -1.06 4.12
N LEU A 63 13.21 -0.32 5.23
CA LEU A 63 13.60 1.10 5.18
C LEU A 63 15.09 1.26 4.82
N GLU A 64 15.92 0.25 5.08
CA GLU A 64 17.30 0.21 4.59
C GLU A 64 17.35 0.08 3.05
N SER A 65 16.45 -0.72 2.47
CA SER A 65 16.43 -1.08 1.05
C SER A 65 15.59 -0.17 0.16
N LEU A 66 14.94 0.84 0.72
CA LEU A 66 14.18 1.87 -0.01
C LEU A 66 14.98 3.20 -0.12
N PRO A 67 16.03 3.28 -0.95
CA PRO A 67 16.68 4.56 -1.23
C PRO A 67 15.83 5.35 -2.23
N GLY A 68 14.98 6.27 -1.75
CA GLY A 68 14.44 7.45 -2.47
C GLY A 68 13.74 7.30 -3.85
N GLU A 69 13.75 6.13 -4.48
CA GLU A 69 13.38 5.89 -5.88
C GLU A 69 12.16 4.97 -6.03
N SER A 70 11.62 4.44 -4.93
CA SER A 70 10.43 3.59 -4.98
C SER A 70 9.20 4.41 -5.37
N GLU A 71 8.54 4.02 -6.47
CA GLU A 71 7.24 4.58 -6.90
C GLU A 71 6.19 4.53 -5.78
N ALA A 72 6.31 3.56 -4.87
CA ALA A 72 5.45 3.40 -3.70
C ALA A 72 5.51 4.58 -2.74
N ILE A 73 6.68 5.21 -2.64
CA ILE A 73 6.94 6.27 -1.67
C ILE A 73 6.80 7.62 -2.35
N GLY A 74 7.30 7.80 -3.59
CA GLY A 74 7.26 9.10 -4.28
C GLY A 74 8.13 10.21 -3.67
N GLY A 75 8.50 10.09 -2.39
CA GLY A 75 9.25 11.10 -1.66
C GLY A 75 9.82 10.57 -0.34
N THR A 76 9.86 11.41 0.69
CA THR A 76 10.42 11.03 2.00
C THR A 76 9.34 10.36 2.87
N ILE A 77 9.63 9.20 3.47
CA ILE A 77 8.69 8.56 4.41
C ILE A 77 8.55 9.42 5.66
N VAL A 78 7.30 9.76 5.98
CA VAL A 78 6.92 10.53 7.18
C VAL A 78 5.95 9.77 8.09
N GLY A 79 5.44 8.62 7.62
CA GLY A 79 4.69 7.69 8.44
C GLY A 79 4.58 6.31 7.80
N LEU A 80 4.43 5.27 8.61
CA LEU A 80 4.05 3.93 8.18
C LEU A 80 3.17 3.26 9.22
N ARG A 81 2.23 2.43 8.78
CA ARG A 81 1.32 1.71 9.69
C ARG A 81 0.89 0.39 9.07
N LEU A 82 0.91 -0.66 9.89
CA LEU A 82 0.38 -1.96 9.51
C LEU A 82 -1.14 -1.95 9.67
N GLU A 83 -1.85 -2.38 8.63
CA GLU A 83 -3.31 -2.42 8.60
C GLU A 83 -3.80 -3.77 8.10
N TRP A 84 -4.99 -4.17 8.55
CA TRP A 84 -5.72 -5.31 8.02
C TRP A 84 -6.83 -4.79 7.11
N VAL A 85 -6.67 -4.96 5.79
CA VAL A 85 -7.57 -4.45 4.77
C VAL A 85 -7.97 -5.60 3.87
N ASP A 86 -9.27 -5.77 3.62
CA ASP A 86 -9.82 -6.79 2.71
C ASP A 86 -9.35 -8.23 2.98
N SER A 87 -9.08 -8.57 4.24
CA SER A 87 -8.58 -9.88 4.70
C SER A 87 -7.09 -10.15 4.46
N ASP A 88 -6.31 -9.11 4.21
CA ASP A 88 -4.86 -9.18 4.09
C ASP A 88 -4.18 -8.08 4.92
N PHE A 89 -2.92 -8.33 5.30
CA PHE A 89 -2.08 -7.32 5.92
C PHE A 89 -1.44 -6.44 4.85
N VAL A 90 -1.49 -5.13 5.05
CA VAL A 90 -0.88 -4.13 4.17
C VAL A 90 -0.10 -3.10 4.99
N TRP A 91 0.96 -2.56 4.41
CA TRP A 91 1.59 -1.36 4.94
C TRP A 91 0.92 -0.14 4.30
N ARG A 92 0.36 0.74 5.13
CA ARG A 92 0.03 2.10 4.73
C ARG A 92 1.26 2.97 4.93
N LEU A 93 1.84 3.45 3.84
CA LEU A 93 2.98 4.35 3.84
C LEU A 93 2.51 5.78 3.55
N ARG A 94 2.98 6.73 4.35
CA ARG A 94 2.79 8.17 4.13
C ARG A 94 4.11 8.81 3.79
N SER A 95 4.10 9.65 2.77
CA SER A 95 5.30 10.33 2.29
C SER A 95 5.06 11.80 2.02
N ALA A 96 6.09 12.59 2.30
CA ALA A 96 6.22 13.93 1.77
C ALA A 96 6.78 13.85 0.35
N ASP A 97 5.89 14.04 -0.61
CA ASP A 97 6.17 14.10 -2.04
C ASP A 97 6.08 15.56 -2.51
N THR A 98 6.46 15.85 -3.74
CA THR A 98 6.25 17.14 -4.37
C THR A 98 5.15 17.07 -5.39
N ARG A 99 4.14 17.92 -5.21
CA ARG A 99 3.08 18.09 -6.19
C ARG A 99 3.66 18.67 -7.48
N VAL A 100 3.17 18.16 -8.61
CA VAL A 100 3.41 18.74 -9.93
C VAL A 100 2.11 19.25 -10.53
N ASP A 101 2.16 20.38 -11.21
CA ASP A 101 1.01 20.94 -11.90
C ASP A 101 0.77 20.25 -13.26
N MET A 102 -0.24 20.71 -14.00
CA MET A 102 -0.59 20.15 -15.31
C MET A 102 0.49 20.34 -16.40
N PHE A 103 1.50 21.17 -16.14
CA PHE A 103 2.65 21.42 -17.01
C PHE A 103 3.90 20.66 -16.53
N GLY A 104 3.80 19.91 -15.43
CA GLY A 104 4.92 19.19 -14.83
C GLY A 104 5.82 20.07 -13.96
N GLU A 105 5.40 21.29 -13.65
CA GLU A 105 6.14 22.19 -12.78
C GLU A 105 5.89 21.85 -11.30
N ARG A 106 6.94 21.93 -10.49
CA ARG A 106 6.82 21.67 -9.04
C ARG A 106 5.98 22.76 -8.40
N VAL A 107 4.98 22.34 -7.63
CA VAL A 107 4.18 23.22 -6.77
C VAL A 107 4.76 23.16 -5.36
N ASP A 108 5.06 24.34 -4.80
CA ASP A 108 5.50 24.47 -3.42
C ASP A 108 4.30 24.39 -2.47
N ASP A 109 3.97 23.17 -2.08
CA ASP A 109 2.92 22.86 -1.12
C ASP A 109 3.47 21.89 -0.07
N PRO A 110 3.96 22.39 1.08
CA PRO A 110 4.54 21.54 2.11
C PRO A 110 3.51 20.59 2.74
N ALA A 111 2.22 20.93 2.69
CA ALA A 111 1.16 20.08 3.21
C ALA A 111 0.79 18.93 2.26
N PHE A 112 1.32 18.94 1.03
CA PHE A 112 1.08 17.85 0.09
C PHE A 112 1.85 16.59 0.49
N GLY A 113 1.13 15.49 0.59
CA GLY A 113 1.70 14.17 0.76
C GLY A 113 1.03 13.14 -0.13
N ARG A 114 1.62 11.96 -0.14
CA ARG A 114 1.01 10.76 -0.71
C ARG A 114 0.83 9.71 0.35
N GLU A 115 -0.18 8.89 0.12
CA GLU A 115 -0.41 7.70 0.91
C GLU A 115 -0.50 6.51 -0.05
N SER A 116 0.18 5.41 0.29
CA SER A 116 0.19 4.18 -0.51
C SER A 116 -0.12 2.99 0.38
N LEU A 117 -0.99 2.10 -0.08
CA LEU A 117 -1.07 0.74 0.46
C LEU A 117 -0.11 -0.14 -0.32
N VAL A 118 0.76 -0.85 0.39
CA VAL A 118 1.70 -1.79 -0.21
C VAL A 118 1.58 -3.17 0.45
N ASP A 119 1.85 -4.21 -0.34
CA ASP A 119 1.89 -5.57 0.16
C ASP A 119 3.00 -5.75 1.22
N VAL A 120 2.71 -6.44 2.31
CA VAL A 120 3.66 -6.58 3.44
C VAL A 120 4.84 -7.48 3.14
N ARG A 121 4.78 -8.33 2.11
CA ARG A 121 5.86 -9.25 1.71
C ARG A 121 6.71 -8.62 0.63
N THR A 122 6.07 -8.13 -0.44
CA THR A 122 6.75 -7.69 -1.65
C THR A 122 6.98 -6.18 -1.71
N LEU A 123 6.26 -5.40 -0.89
CA LEU A 123 6.21 -3.93 -0.95
C LEU A 123 5.67 -3.39 -2.29
N GLU A 124 5.02 -4.24 -3.08
CA GLU A 124 4.34 -3.81 -4.31
C GLU A 124 3.16 -2.90 -3.97
N VAL A 125 2.99 -1.83 -4.76
CA VAL A 125 1.91 -0.85 -4.57
C VAL A 125 0.58 -1.45 -4.97
N ILE A 126 -0.36 -1.47 -4.02
CA ILE A 126 -1.74 -1.90 -4.23
C ILE A 126 -2.57 -0.70 -4.71
N THR A 127 -2.45 0.44 -4.02
CA THR A 127 -3.14 1.69 -4.36
C THR A 127 -2.40 2.89 -3.78
N THR A 128 -2.60 4.07 -4.35
CA THR A 128 -2.04 5.35 -3.90
C THR A 128 -3.12 6.43 -3.95
N GLY A 129 -3.06 7.37 -3.01
CA GLY A 129 -3.86 8.60 -3.00
C GLY A 129 -3.05 9.82 -2.56
N GLU A 130 -3.57 11.01 -2.85
CA GLU A 130 -3.10 12.26 -2.25
C GLU A 130 -3.57 12.33 -0.78
N THR A 131 -2.76 12.94 0.08
CA THR A 131 -3.11 13.19 1.49
C THR A 131 -2.54 14.51 1.96
N GLU A 132 -3.14 15.07 2.99
CA GLU A 132 -2.62 16.27 3.66
C GLU A 132 -1.70 15.84 4.81
N LEU A 133 -0.50 16.43 4.86
CA LEU A 133 0.50 16.18 5.89
C LEU A 133 0.24 17.04 7.12
N THR A 134 0.41 16.43 8.29
CA THR A 134 0.41 17.13 9.58
C THR A 134 1.63 18.02 9.75
N GLU A 135 1.56 18.98 10.67
CA GLU A 135 2.69 19.89 10.96
C GLU A 135 4.01 19.15 11.24
N ALA A 136 3.97 18.02 11.97
CA ALA A 136 5.15 17.21 12.26
C ALA A 136 5.71 16.51 11.01
N GLU A 137 4.83 16.04 10.12
CA GLU A 137 5.19 15.41 8.86
C GLU A 137 5.78 16.43 7.88
N GLN A 138 5.38 17.71 7.92
CA GLN A 138 5.92 18.76 7.04
C GLN A 138 7.36 19.17 7.42
N GLN A 139 7.73 18.99 8.67
CA GLN A 139 9.04 19.36 9.19
C GLN A 139 10.05 18.22 8.94
N MET A 140 10.94 18.37 7.96
CA MET A 140 11.91 17.31 7.59
C MET A 140 13.19 17.29 8.43
N ASN A 141 13.34 18.20 9.39
CA ASN A 141 14.44 18.18 10.34
C ASN A 141 14.30 17.00 11.32
N GLY A 142 15.44 16.49 11.80
CA GLY A 142 15.50 15.38 12.76
C GLY A 142 15.86 14.05 12.11
N SER A 143 15.57 12.95 12.80
CA SER A 143 15.86 11.59 12.35
C SER A 143 14.94 11.16 11.20
N SER A 144 15.49 10.38 10.27
CA SER A 144 14.70 9.72 9.23
C SER A 144 13.91 8.54 9.81
N ALA A 145 12.90 8.05 9.08
CA ALA A 145 12.18 6.83 9.46
C ALA A 145 13.15 5.66 9.67
N TYR A 146 14.12 5.48 8.78
CA TYR A 146 15.15 4.45 8.91
C TYR A 146 15.94 4.59 10.23
N SER A 147 16.45 5.78 10.53
CA SER A 147 17.21 5.99 11.77
C SER A 147 16.38 5.75 13.03
N ALA A 148 15.09 6.11 13.02
CA ALA A 148 14.18 5.82 14.12
C ALA A 148 13.90 4.31 14.26
N ALA A 149 13.74 3.59 13.14
CA ALA A 149 13.55 2.14 13.14
C ALA A 149 14.77 1.41 13.74
N GLN A 150 15.99 1.83 13.42
CA GLN A 150 17.21 1.23 13.99
C GLN A 150 17.37 1.47 15.50
N LEU A 151 16.72 2.50 16.05
CA LEU A 151 16.73 2.81 17.48
C LEU A 151 15.53 2.22 18.24
N SER A 152 14.59 1.59 17.54
CA SER A 152 13.33 1.09 18.11
C SER A 152 13.51 -0.12 19.03
N GLY A 153 14.57 -0.91 18.82
CA GLY A 153 14.71 -2.24 19.41
C GLY A 153 13.87 -3.32 18.72
N GLU A 154 13.43 -3.09 17.48
CA GLU A 154 12.80 -4.12 16.64
C GLU A 154 13.70 -5.35 16.53
N GLU A 155 13.16 -6.51 16.90
CA GLU A 155 13.86 -7.79 16.83
C GLU A 155 12.87 -8.87 16.40
N TYR A 156 13.20 -9.63 15.36
CA TYR A 156 12.42 -10.81 15.00
C TYR A 156 12.72 -11.95 15.97
N PRO A 157 11.69 -12.62 16.54
CA PRO A 157 10.27 -12.56 16.16
C PRO A 157 9.39 -11.58 16.96
N SER A 158 9.93 -10.91 17.97
CA SER A 158 9.21 -9.96 18.83
C SER A 158 10.23 -9.13 19.64
N PRO A 159 10.05 -7.81 19.84
CA PRO A 159 8.93 -6.98 19.38
C PRO A 159 9.12 -6.44 17.95
N LEU A 160 8.02 -6.20 17.24
CA LEU A 160 8.03 -5.72 15.86
C LEU A 160 7.30 -4.38 15.72
N ILE A 161 7.81 -3.47 14.91
CA ILE A 161 7.18 -2.18 14.63
C ILE A 161 5.91 -2.45 13.83
N VAL A 162 4.79 -1.91 14.30
CA VAL A 162 3.50 -1.92 13.57
C VAL A 162 3.03 -0.51 13.19
N GLU A 163 3.66 0.52 13.74
CA GLU A 163 3.45 1.91 13.34
C GLU A 163 4.70 2.76 13.61
N MET A 164 4.99 3.67 12.70
CA MET A 164 5.85 4.83 12.93
C MET A 164 5.09 6.07 12.48
N ALA A 165 4.83 6.99 13.39
CA ALA A 165 4.15 8.24 13.10
C ALA A 165 5.04 9.42 13.49
N ARG A 166 5.18 10.41 12.60
CA ARG A 166 5.72 11.71 13.01
C ARG A 166 4.68 12.46 13.83
N VAL A 167 5.10 12.94 15.00
CA VAL A 167 4.27 13.70 15.94
C VAL A 167 5.03 14.93 16.43
N MET A 168 4.31 15.96 16.85
CA MET A 168 4.92 17.09 17.57
C MET A 168 5.09 16.72 19.04
N GLU A 169 6.33 16.80 19.54
CA GLU A 169 6.68 16.64 20.95
C GLU A 169 7.51 17.86 21.39
N ASP A 170 7.05 18.57 22.43
CA ASP A 170 7.69 19.79 22.94
C ASP A 170 8.01 20.85 21.87
N GLY A 171 7.18 20.94 20.83
CA GLY A 171 7.32 21.91 19.73
C GLY A 171 8.37 21.53 18.68
N SER A 172 8.89 20.30 18.71
CA SER A 172 9.76 19.73 17.66
C SER A 172 9.17 18.42 17.15
N PRO A 173 9.45 18.03 15.89
CA PRO A 173 8.95 16.78 15.37
C PRO A 173 9.76 15.59 15.92
N ALA A 174 9.06 14.54 16.30
CA ALA A 174 9.60 13.30 16.84
C ALA A 174 8.89 12.09 16.21
N TRP A 175 9.51 10.91 16.31
CA TRP A 175 8.92 9.64 15.88
C TRP A 175 8.24 8.94 17.04
N ARG A 176 6.93 8.76 16.96
CA ARG A 176 6.20 7.84 17.82
C ARG A 176 6.17 6.47 17.15
N LEU A 177 6.67 5.47 17.86
CA LEU A 177 6.71 4.09 17.42
C LEU A 177 5.70 3.28 18.22
N THR A 178 4.88 2.50 17.52
CA THR A 178 4.05 1.46 18.15
C THR A 178 4.67 0.11 17.83
N MET A 179 5.11 -0.60 18.87
CA MET A 179 5.67 -1.95 18.79
C MET A 179 4.60 -2.97 19.20
N CYS A 180 4.59 -4.13 18.57
CA CYS A 180 3.73 -5.25 18.92
C CYS A 180 4.57 -6.42 19.42
N ASP A 181 4.24 -6.93 20.60
CA ASP A 181 4.70 -8.25 21.03
C ASP A 181 3.89 -9.31 20.29
N THR A 182 4.54 -10.07 19.41
CA THR A 182 3.82 -11.02 18.53
C THR A 182 3.32 -12.27 19.25
N ALA A 183 3.80 -12.53 20.47
CA ALA A 183 3.34 -13.64 21.29
C ALA A 183 2.11 -13.29 22.13
N THR A 184 2.00 -12.05 22.59
CA THR A 184 0.90 -11.59 23.46
C THR A 184 -0.10 -10.65 22.76
N ASN A 185 0.25 -10.14 21.57
CA ASN A 185 -0.40 -9.02 20.88
C ASN A 185 -0.42 -7.71 21.71
N GLU A 186 0.44 -7.60 22.72
CA GLU A 186 0.55 -6.37 23.51
C GLU A 186 1.25 -5.28 22.69
N MET A 187 0.64 -4.09 22.67
CA MET A 187 1.21 -2.93 22.00
C MET A 187 1.88 -2.01 22.99
N THR A 188 3.11 -1.59 22.67
CA THR A 188 3.84 -0.59 23.44
C THR A 188 4.16 0.62 22.58
N VAL A 189 4.17 1.80 23.18
CA VAL A 189 4.39 3.07 22.47
C VAL A 189 5.60 3.76 23.05
N THR A 190 6.54 4.14 22.18
CA THR A 190 7.76 4.89 22.54
C THR A 190 7.88 6.10 21.63
N THR A 191 8.45 7.21 22.11
CA THR A 191 8.73 8.39 21.29
C THR A 191 10.23 8.65 21.23
N LEU A 192 10.75 8.92 20.04
CA LEU A 192 12.16 9.16 19.74
C LEU A 192 12.31 10.55 19.09
N GLY A 193 13.08 11.43 19.73
CA GLY A 193 13.42 12.78 19.23
C GLY A 193 14.68 12.84 18.39
#